data_AF-A0A1V9FXD4-F1
#
_entry.id   AF-A0A1V9FXD4-F1
#
_cell.length_a   1.000
_cell.length_b   1.000
_cell.length_c   1.000
_cell.angle_alpha   90.00
_cell.angle_beta   90.00
_cell.angle_gamma   90.00
#
_symmetry.space_group_name_H-M   'P 1'
#
loop_
_entity.id
_entity.type
_entity.pdbx_description
1 polymer ?
#
loop_
_entity_poly.entity_id
_entity_poly.type
_entity_poly.pdbx_seq_one_letter_code
_entity_poly.pdbx_strand_id
1 'polypeptide(L)'
;MNEILGYLRNYLQSINRTVFLLTTLLVAIAIFCNYTLGINAAIISIQSWPLRILGFFVLFGFVFSMAWLLQFLVAADTIPNNRFFFVLLLVAPAIFAIKITFEEASGYITQHIPAPWNRYWYRVIDWPLKLVVTASLVIATWQWGRFEKPLAGLQTKGFNIRPYLLLLAVMVPLIAFAATRNDFLRKYPRVQRIDFIDQYVQHAFPWKLLYELSYGIDFVTIELFFRGFLVLAFARFAGKHAILPVAAFYCSIHFGKPLFECITSFFGGIILGAVVYNTRSIWGGLIVHLGIAWLMELAGYLGHIYKGL
;
A
#
# COMPACT_ATOMS: atom_id res chain seq x y z
N MET A 1 -4.51 0.09 -24.80
CA MET A 1 -4.96 1.40 -24.25
C MET A 1 -6.48 1.40 -24.04
N ASN A 2 -7.24 1.00 -25.06
CA ASN A 2 -8.71 0.92 -25.01
C ASN A 2 -9.26 0.07 -23.86
N GLU A 3 -8.55 -0.98 -23.44
CA GLU A 3 -9.01 -1.88 -22.37
C GLU A 3 -8.92 -1.26 -20.97
N ILE A 4 -7.76 -0.72 -20.54
CA ILE A 4 -7.64 -0.08 -19.20
C ILE A 4 -8.53 1.16 -19.10
N LEU A 5 -8.53 2.02 -20.13
CA LEU A 5 -9.43 3.16 -20.17
C LEU A 5 -10.90 2.72 -20.16
N GLY A 6 -11.22 1.61 -20.82
CA GLY A 6 -12.53 0.96 -20.78
C GLY A 6 -12.90 0.51 -19.36
N TYR A 7 -12.00 -0.20 -18.65
CA TYR A 7 -12.23 -0.62 -17.26
C TYR A 7 -12.48 0.56 -16.33
N LEU A 8 -11.68 1.61 -16.45
CA LEU A 8 -11.85 2.84 -15.65
C LEU A 8 -13.16 3.55 -15.99
N ARG A 9 -13.47 3.71 -17.28
CA ARG A 9 -14.72 4.32 -17.72
C ARG A 9 -15.93 3.54 -17.22
N ASN A 10 -15.92 2.21 -17.35
CA ASN A 10 -16.99 1.34 -16.87
C ASN A 10 -17.16 1.44 -15.35
N TYR A 11 -16.06 1.50 -14.60
CA TYR A 11 -16.13 1.70 -13.16
C TYR A 11 -16.73 3.07 -12.81
N LEU A 12 -16.17 4.16 -13.37
CA LEU A 12 -16.61 5.53 -13.10
C LEU A 12 -18.06 5.82 -13.52
N GLN A 13 -18.54 5.19 -14.58
CA GLN A 13 -19.95 5.33 -15.01
C GLN A 13 -20.91 4.59 -14.07
N SER A 14 -20.41 3.62 -13.31
CA SER A 14 -21.24 2.68 -12.59
C SER A 14 -21.12 2.81 -11.07
N ILE A 15 -20.26 3.72 -10.61
CA ILE A 15 -20.13 4.12 -9.21
C ILE A 15 -21.30 5.02 -8.80
N ASN A 16 -21.84 4.79 -7.59
CA ASN A 16 -22.82 5.71 -7.03
C ASN A 16 -22.12 7.03 -6.67
N ARG A 17 -22.56 8.15 -7.27
CA ARG A 17 -21.94 9.47 -7.09
C ARG A 17 -21.98 9.94 -5.64
N THR A 18 -23.08 9.68 -4.93
CA THR A 18 -23.23 10.05 -3.52
C THR A 18 -22.24 9.27 -2.66
N VAL A 19 -22.11 7.96 -2.86
CA VAL A 19 -21.11 7.15 -2.12
C VAL A 19 -19.69 7.63 -2.42
N PHE A 20 -19.39 7.94 -3.69
CA PHE A 20 -18.08 8.46 -4.08
C PHE A 20 -17.76 9.78 -3.38
N LEU A 21 -18.68 10.74 -3.37
CA LEU A 21 -18.51 12.03 -2.70
C LEU A 21 -18.34 11.87 -1.19
N LEU A 22 -19.21 11.08 -0.54
CA LEU A 22 -19.15 10.87 0.91
C LEU A 22 -17.86 10.14 1.33
N THR A 23 -17.42 9.14 0.56
CA THR A 23 -16.16 8.44 0.85
C THR A 23 -14.95 9.34 0.61
N THR A 24 -14.98 10.17 -0.44
CA THR A 24 -13.92 11.15 -0.69
C THR A 24 -13.86 12.18 0.44
N LEU A 25 -15.01 12.65 0.94
CA LEU A 25 -15.09 13.54 2.09
C LEU A 25 -14.55 12.88 3.37
N LEU A 26 -14.93 11.62 3.63
CA LEU A 26 -14.38 10.83 4.74
C LEU A 26 -12.85 10.76 4.67
N VAL A 27 -12.30 10.40 3.50
CA VAL A 27 -10.84 10.30 3.30
C VAL A 27 -10.18 11.67 3.47
N ALA A 28 -10.77 12.74 2.93
CA ALA A 28 -10.26 14.10 3.08
C ALA A 28 -10.22 14.54 4.56
N ILE A 29 -11.28 14.27 5.32
CA ILE A 29 -11.33 14.54 6.76
C ILE A 29 -10.28 13.70 7.49
N ALA A 30 -10.17 12.40 7.19
CA ALA A 30 -9.19 11.53 7.82
C ALA A 30 -7.74 11.98 7.55
N ILE A 31 -7.43 12.40 6.33
CA ILE A 31 -6.15 13.03 5.97
C ILE A 31 -5.97 14.31 6.79
N PHE A 32 -6.94 15.24 6.77
CA PHE A 32 -6.84 16.49 7.50
C PHE A 32 -6.57 16.26 8.99
N CYS A 33 -7.35 15.41 9.65
CA CYS A 33 -7.17 15.05 11.06
C CYS A 33 -5.80 14.40 11.30
N ASN A 34 -5.35 13.49 10.44
CA ASN A 34 -4.05 12.85 10.62
C ASN A 34 -2.89 13.85 10.54
N TYR A 35 -2.90 14.76 9.56
CA TYR A 35 -1.80 15.73 9.36
C TYR A 35 -1.86 16.94 10.28
N THR A 36 -3.01 17.23 10.90
CA THR A 36 -3.15 18.30 11.91
C THR A 36 -2.96 17.80 13.34
N LEU A 37 -3.50 16.61 13.67
CA LEU A 37 -3.46 16.05 15.02
C LEU A 37 -2.31 15.06 15.21
N GLY A 38 -1.60 14.67 14.15
CA GLY A 38 -0.47 13.75 14.23
C GLY A 38 -0.84 12.30 14.58
N ILE A 39 -2.04 11.84 14.20
CA ILE A 39 -2.61 10.54 14.60
C ILE A 39 -1.63 9.38 14.33
N ASN A 40 -1.11 9.26 13.12
CA ASN A 40 -0.14 8.22 12.78
C ASN A 40 1.15 8.31 13.60
N ALA A 41 1.65 9.52 13.86
CA ALA A 41 2.85 9.71 14.68
C ALA A 41 2.60 9.32 16.14
N ALA A 42 1.41 9.63 16.67
CA ALA A 42 0.99 9.24 18.01
C ALA A 42 0.87 7.72 18.16
N ILE A 43 0.40 7.00 17.14
CA ILE A 43 0.37 5.53 17.17
C ILE A 43 1.80 4.96 17.11
N ILE A 44 2.66 5.50 16.24
CA ILE A 44 4.07 5.05 16.11
C ILE A 44 4.85 5.24 17.42
N SER A 45 4.58 6.31 18.18
CA SER A 45 5.31 6.61 19.43
C SER A 45 4.93 5.72 20.61
N ILE A 46 3.86 4.91 20.49
CA ILE A 46 3.48 3.92 21.51
C ILE A 46 4.60 2.88 21.64
N GLN A 47 5.10 2.70 22.86
CA GLN A 47 6.21 1.76 23.14
C GLN A 47 5.75 0.31 23.11
N SER A 48 4.56 0.03 23.65
CA SER A 48 4.00 -1.32 23.70
C SER A 48 3.57 -1.79 22.32
N TRP A 49 4.21 -2.87 21.84
CA TRP A 49 3.91 -3.45 20.52
C TRP A 49 2.44 -3.88 20.37
N PRO A 50 1.80 -4.59 21.33
CA PRO A 50 0.37 -4.89 21.24
C PRO A 50 -0.53 -3.65 21.14
N LEU A 51 -0.18 -2.55 21.84
CA LEU A 51 -0.95 -1.31 21.77
C LEU A 51 -0.74 -0.58 20.44
N ARG A 52 0.45 -0.69 19.82
CA ARG A 52 0.66 -0.21 18.44
C ARG A 52 -0.21 -0.96 17.44
N ILE A 53 -0.27 -2.29 17.55
CA ILE A 53 -1.15 -3.12 16.70
C ILE A 53 -2.59 -2.65 16.87
N LEU A 54 -3.06 -2.48 18.11
CA LEU A 54 -4.41 -2.00 18.39
C LEU A 54 -4.66 -0.61 17.79
N GLY A 55 -3.73 0.33 17.94
CA GLY A 55 -3.85 1.68 17.39
C GLY A 55 -4.01 1.68 15.88
N PHE A 56 -3.16 0.93 15.16
CA PHE A 56 -3.29 0.78 13.71
C PHE A 56 -4.53 0.02 13.28
N PHE A 57 -4.92 -1.03 14.02
CA PHE A 57 -6.15 -1.77 13.77
C PHE A 57 -7.38 -0.84 13.85
N VAL A 58 -7.44 0.02 14.88
CA VAL A 58 -8.53 1.00 15.05
C VAL A 58 -8.50 2.03 13.93
N LEU A 59 -7.33 2.62 13.62
CA LEU A 59 -7.20 3.63 12.57
C LEU A 59 -7.66 3.09 11.21
N PHE A 60 -7.11 1.96 10.80
CA PHE A 60 -7.39 1.34 9.52
C PHE A 60 -8.82 0.78 9.47
N GLY A 61 -9.24 0.11 10.54
CA GLY A 61 -10.58 -0.45 10.68
C GLY A 61 -11.66 0.62 10.64
N PHE A 62 -11.42 1.79 11.25
CA PHE A 62 -12.33 2.92 11.18
C PHE A 62 -12.51 3.42 9.75
N VAL A 63 -11.42 3.78 9.05
CA VAL A 63 -11.51 4.30 7.68
C VAL A 63 -12.16 3.28 6.74
N PHE A 64 -11.76 2.01 6.84
CA PHE A 64 -12.28 0.96 5.99
C PHE A 64 -13.76 0.64 6.24
N SER A 65 -14.14 0.46 7.51
CA SER A 65 -15.51 0.11 7.88
C SER A 65 -16.46 1.27 7.69
N MET A 66 -16.02 2.51 7.92
CA MET A 66 -16.83 3.70 7.67
C MET A 66 -17.12 3.87 6.17
N ALA A 67 -16.14 3.60 5.30
CA ALA A 67 -16.38 3.64 3.86
C ALA A 67 -17.43 2.59 3.42
N TRP A 68 -17.41 1.38 4.01
CA TRP A 68 -18.46 0.38 3.79
C TRP A 68 -19.81 0.80 4.37
N LEU A 69 -19.84 1.39 5.56
CA LEU A 69 -21.06 1.90 6.16
C LEU A 69 -21.72 2.95 5.25
N LEU A 70 -20.95 3.89 4.71
CA LEU A 70 -21.47 4.88 3.75
C LEU A 70 -22.05 4.23 2.49
N GLN A 71 -21.39 3.18 1.96
CA GLN A 71 -21.92 2.40 0.84
C GLN A 71 -23.28 1.75 1.20
N PHE A 72 -23.40 1.16 2.39
CA PHE A 72 -24.63 0.50 2.84
C PHE A 72 -25.77 1.47 3.16
N LEU A 73 -25.47 2.63 3.73
CA LEU A 73 -26.49 3.64 4.04
C LEU A 73 -27.11 4.24 2.79
N VAL A 74 -26.32 4.41 1.72
CA VAL A 74 -26.79 5.01 0.46
C VAL A 74 -27.38 3.97 -0.50
N ALA A 75 -26.84 2.75 -0.49
CA ALA A 75 -27.24 1.66 -1.38
C ALA A 75 -27.40 0.37 -0.57
N ALA A 76 -28.48 0.27 0.20
CA ALA A 76 -28.73 -0.83 1.12
C ALA A 76 -28.86 -2.20 0.42
N ASP A 77 -29.22 -2.21 -0.86
CA ASP A 77 -29.24 -3.40 -1.71
C ASP A 77 -27.86 -4.02 -1.93
N THR A 78 -26.78 -3.26 -1.65
CA THR A 78 -25.39 -3.74 -1.74
C THR A 78 -24.89 -4.40 -0.46
N ILE A 79 -25.71 -4.50 0.59
CA ILE A 79 -25.34 -5.19 1.84
C ILE A 79 -25.20 -6.69 1.55
N PRO A 80 -24.04 -7.29 1.84
CA PRO A 80 -23.81 -8.70 1.54
C PRO A 80 -24.49 -9.61 2.57
N ASN A 81 -25.16 -10.66 2.08
CA ASN A 81 -25.80 -11.67 2.92
C ASN A 81 -24.81 -12.61 3.63
N ASN A 82 -23.56 -12.69 3.14
CA ASN A 82 -22.58 -13.63 3.67
C ASN A 82 -21.90 -13.07 4.92
N ARG A 83 -22.06 -13.73 6.08
CA ARG A 83 -21.46 -13.33 7.36
C ARG A 83 -19.93 -13.21 7.32
N PHE A 84 -19.27 -13.99 6.46
CA PHE A 84 -17.82 -13.95 6.29
C PHE A 84 -17.32 -12.59 5.79
N PHE A 85 -18.16 -11.84 5.07
CA PHE A 85 -17.85 -10.47 4.68
C PHE A 85 -17.54 -9.58 5.91
N PHE A 86 -18.36 -9.67 6.96
CA PHE A 86 -18.18 -8.86 8.16
C PHE A 86 -16.97 -9.31 8.98
N VAL A 87 -16.62 -10.60 8.92
CA VAL A 87 -15.35 -11.10 9.45
C VAL A 87 -14.16 -10.45 8.73
N LEU A 88 -14.22 -10.35 7.39
CA LEU A 88 -13.16 -9.70 6.61
C LEU A 88 -12.98 -8.21 6.95
N LEU A 89 -14.06 -7.50 7.34
CA LEU A 89 -13.94 -6.11 7.79
C LEU A 89 -13.05 -5.96 9.03
N LEU A 90 -12.94 -6.99 9.86
CA LEU A 90 -12.06 -7.02 11.04
C LEU A 90 -10.70 -7.65 10.70
N VAL A 91 -10.70 -8.77 9.98
CA VAL A 91 -9.45 -9.51 9.67
C VAL A 91 -8.53 -8.68 8.78
N ALA A 92 -9.06 -7.96 7.78
CA ALA A 92 -8.25 -7.14 6.89
C ALA A 92 -7.41 -6.07 7.63
N PRO A 93 -8.00 -5.13 8.40
CA PRO A 93 -7.22 -4.16 9.15
C PRO A 93 -6.31 -4.82 10.18
N ALA A 94 -6.69 -5.95 10.78
CA ALA A 94 -5.83 -6.68 11.72
C ALA A 94 -4.55 -7.22 11.05
N ILE A 95 -4.68 -7.87 9.89
CA ILE A 95 -3.51 -8.37 9.13
C ILE A 95 -2.56 -7.22 8.80
N PHE A 96 -3.10 -6.08 8.36
CA PHE A 96 -2.25 -4.96 7.97
C PHE A 96 -1.64 -4.22 9.17
N ALA A 97 -2.37 -4.15 10.30
CA ALA A 97 -1.84 -3.63 11.56
C ALA A 97 -0.68 -4.50 12.08
N ILE A 98 -0.80 -5.84 11.96
CA ILE A 98 0.31 -6.76 12.25
C ILE A 98 1.47 -6.48 11.31
N LYS A 99 1.24 -6.43 9.98
CA LYS A 99 2.30 -6.14 8.99
C LYS A 99 3.09 -4.88 9.34
N ILE A 100 2.41 -3.74 9.55
CA ILE A 100 3.10 -2.45 9.72
C ILE A 100 3.88 -2.41 11.04
N THR A 101 3.47 -3.19 12.03
CA THR A 101 4.13 -3.27 13.33
C THR A 101 5.08 -4.46 13.44
N PHE A 102 5.29 -5.29 12.42
CA PHE A 102 6.09 -6.53 12.52
C PHE A 102 7.61 -6.32 12.53
N GLU A 103 8.08 -5.20 13.08
CA GLU A 103 9.49 -4.79 13.01
C GLU A 103 10.36 -5.48 14.08
N GLU A 104 9.76 -5.96 15.15
CA GLU A 104 10.43 -6.63 16.27
C GLU A 104 11.06 -7.94 15.83
N ALA A 105 10.44 -8.67 14.90
CA ALA A 105 11.00 -9.89 14.34
C ALA A 105 12.39 -9.64 13.73
N SER A 106 12.52 -8.56 12.97
CA SER A 106 13.79 -8.11 12.39
C SER A 106 14.80 -7.75 13.48
N GLY A 107 14.33 -7.10 14.57
CA GLY A 107 15.13 -6.78 15.75
C GLY A 107 15.71 -8.02 16.43
N TYR A 108 14.87 -9.01 16.74
CA TYR A 108 15.28 -10.26 17.38
C TYR A 108 16.29 -11.06 16.55
N ILE A 109 16.09 -11.12 15.22
CA ILE A 109 17.01 -11.84 14.33
C ILE A 109 18.39 -11.16 14.26
N THR A 110 18.43 -9.84 14.35
CA THR A 110 19.66 -9.06 14.10
C THR A 110 20.39 -8.60 15.37
N GLN A 111 19.80 -8.80 16.54
CA GLN A 111 20.36 -8.33 17.82
C GLN A 111 21.76 -8.87 18.14
N HIS A 112 22.10 -10.06 17.65
CA HIS A 112 23.39 -10.71 17.89
C HIS A 112 24.46 -10.36 16.83
N ILE A 113 24.11 -9.57 15.81
CA ILE A 113 25.03 -9.15 14.76
C ILE A 113 25.83 -7.91 15.24
N PRO A 114 27.16 -7.85 15.04
CA PRO A 114 27.94 -6.66 15.39
C PRO A 114 27.50 -5.40 14.64
N ALA A 115 27.65 -4.23 15.27
CA ALA A 115 27.44 -2.95 14.60
C ALA A 115 28.51 -2.72 13.50
N PRO A 116 28.17 -2.08 12.36
CA PRO A 116 26.87 -1.52 12.00
C PRO A 116 25.93 -2.53 11.29
N TRP A 117 26.35 -3.78 11.13
CA TRP A 117 25.68 -4.80 10.32
C TRP A 117 24.32 -5.21 10.86
N ASN A 118 24.12 -5.18 12.18
CA ASN A 118 22.78 -5.33 12.76
C ASN A 118 21.77 -4.34 12.17
N ARG A 119 22.13 -3.06 12.08
CA ARG A 119 21.25 -1.99 11.56
C ARG A 119 20.99 -2.16 10.06
N TYR A 120 21.99 -2.62 9.31
CA TYR A 120 21.84 -2.91 7.88
C TYR A 120 20.88 -4.08 7.66
N TRP A 121 21.18 -5.22 8.29
CA TRP A 121 20.36 -6.43 8.15
C TRP A 121 18.95 -6.23 8.71
N TYR A 122 18.78 -5.47 9.79
CA TYR A 122 17.47 -5.12 10.33
C TYR A 122 16.58 -4.53 9.24
N ARG A 123 17.12 -3.60 8.44
CA ARG A 123 16.38 -3.00 7.32
C ARG A 123 16.15 -4.04 6.23
N VAL A 124 17.20 -4.70 5.75
CA VAL A 124 17.11 -5.64 4.60
C VAL A 124 16.19 -6.85 4.86
N ILE A 125 16.07 -7.36 6.08
CA ILE A 125 15.19 -8.52 6.33
C ILE A 125 13.76 -8.12 6.65
N ASP A 126 13.51 -6.87 7.04
CA ASP A 126 12.20 -6.40 7.51
C ASP A 126 11.10 -6.55 6.46
N TRP A 127 11.37 -6.12 5.23
CA TRP A 127 10.39 -6.21 4.15
C TRP A 127 10.09 -7.65 3.71
N PRO A 128 11.09 -8.55 3.54
CA PRO A 128 10.84 -9.98 3.36
C PRO A 128 10.02 -10.63 4.49
N LEU A 129 10.33 -10.32 5.76
CA LEU A 129 9.58 -10.88 6.89
C LEU A 129 8.12 -10.40 6.90
N LYS A 130 7.90 -9.11 6.60
CA LYS A 130 6.57 -8.52 6.42
C LYS A 130 5.80 -9.19 5.26
N LEU A 131 6.46 -9.56 4.17
CA LEU A 131 5.85 -10.36 3.11
C LEU A 131 5.42 -11.73 3.63
N VAL A 132 6.31 -12.46 4.30
CA VAL A 132 6.04 -13.82 4.79
C VAL A 132 4.85 -13.83 5.75
N VAL A 133 4.83 -12.96 6.75
CA VAL A 133 3.71 -12.90 7.72
C VAL A 133 2.40 -12.50 7.04
N THR A 134 2.43 -11.49 6.16
CA THR A 134 1.22 -11.03 5.47
C THR A 134 0.68 -12.08 4.52
N ALA A 135 1.55 -12.70 3.70
CA ALA A 135 1.16 -13.74 2.76
C ALA A 135 0.58 -14.95 3.49
N SER A 136 1.18 -15.36 4.62
CA SER A 136 0.68 -16.48 5.43
C SER A 136 -0.72 -16.20 5.97
N LEU A 137 -0.96 -15.01 6.53
CA LEU A 137 -2.27 -14.61 7.05
C LEU A 137 -3.32 -14.45 5.92
N VAL A 138 -2.91 -13.91 4.77
CA VAL A 138 -3.76 -13.82 3.57
C VAL A 138 -4.12 -15.21 3.07
N ILE A 139 -3.18 -16.14 2.97
CA ILE A 139 -3.42 -17.52 2.52
C ILE A 139 -4.37 -18.22 3.49
N ALA A 140 -4.13 -18.13 4.80
CA ALA A 140 -5.01 -18.71 5.80
C ALA A 140 -6.45 -18.17 5.69
N THR A 141 -6.59 -16.85 5.55
CA THR A 141 -7.91 -16.21 5.38
C THR A 141 -8.55 -16.58 4.04
N TRP A 142 -7.75 -16.71 2.97
CA TRP A 142 -8.23 -17.09 1.64
C TRP A 142 -8.80 -18.51 1.63
N GLN A 143 -8.11 -19.43 2.31
CA GLN A 143 -8.55 -20.81 2.48
C GLN A 143 -9.79 -20.89 3.37
N TRP A 144 -9.83 -20.15 4.48
CA TRP A 144 -10.99 -20.10 5.37
C TRP A 144 -12.24 -19.58 4.67
N GLY A 145 -12.10 -18.52 3.86
CA GLY A 145 -13.17 -17.98 3.02
C GLY A 145 -13.52 -18.82 1.78
N ARG A 146 -12.82 -19.94 1.56
CA ARG A 146 -12.99 -20.85 0.42
C ARG A 146 -13.04 -20.10 -0.92
N PHE A 147 -12.13 -19.14 -1.09
CA PHE A 147 -12.03 -18.39 -2.34
C PHE A 147 -11.39 -19.24 -3.43
N GLU A 148 -11.87 -19.06 -4.67
CA GLU A 148 -11.38 -19.81 -5.83
C GLU A 148 -9.93 -19.45 -6.16
N LYS A 149 -9.24 -20.34 -6.90
CA LYS A 149 -7.91 -20.07 -7.44
C LYS A 149 -8.04 -19.22 -8.72
N PRO A 150 -7.02 -18.41 -9.08
CA PRO A 150 -5.72 -18.27 -8.44
C PRO A 150 -5.75 -17.46 -7.14
N LEU A 151 -4.88 -17.82 -6.20
CA LEU A 151 -4.74 -17.13 -4.91
C LEU A 151 -4.42 -15.66 -5.17
N ALA A 152 -5.29 -14.76 -4.69
CA ALA A 152 -5.04 -13.33 -4.64
C ALA A 152 -4.49 -12.72 -5.96
N GLY A 153 -5.01 -13.18 -7.11
CA GLY A 153 -4.63 -12.63 -8.41
C GLY A 153 -3.20 -12.91 -8.87
N LEU A 154 -2.56 -13.97 -8.35
CA LEU A 154 -1.25 -14.45 -8.80
C LEU A 154 -1.35 -15.21 -10.14
N GLN A 155 -1.91 -14.58 -11.16
CA GLN A 155 -2.05 -15.11 -12.52
C GLN A 155 -1.34 -14.20 -13.53
N THR A 156 -0.59 -14.80 -14.45
CA THR A 156 0.14 -14.10 -15.54
C THR A 156 -0.54 -14.19 -16.91
N LYS A 157 -1.59 -15.02 -17.06
CA LYS A 157 -2.28 -15.22 -18.34
C LYS A 157 -2.91 -13.91 -18.85
N GLY A 158 -2.64 -13.58 -20.12
CA GLY A 158 -3.20 -12.39 -20.78
C GLY A 158 -2.55 -11.07 -20.38
N PHE A 159 -1.37 -11.11 -19.74
CA PHE A 159 -0.72 -9.89 -19.24
C PHE A 159 -0.12 -9.05 -20.39
N ASN A 160 -0.64 -7.84 -20.57
CA ASN A 160 -0.09 -6.83 -21.46
C ASN A 160 0.55 -5.69 -20.65
N ILE A 161 1.86 -5.51 -20.77
CA ILE A 161 2.61 -4.52 -19.99
C ILE A 161 2.42 -3.07 -20.46
N ARG A 162 2.12 -2.85 -21.75
CA ARG A 162 2.09 -1.50 -22.37
C ARG A 162 1.24 -0.47 -21.63
N PRO A 163 -0.02 -0.74 -21.23
CA PRO A 163 -0.83 0.29 -20.59
C PRO A 163 -0.32 0.65 -19.18
N TYR A 164 0.42 -0.24 -18.51
CA TYR A 164 1.05 0.03 -17.22
C TYR A 164 2.28 0.93 -17.35
N LEU A 165 3.07 0.77 -18.43
CA LEU A 165 4.16 1.70 -18.75
C LEU A 165 3.65 3.11 -19.05
N LEU A 166 2.48 3.24 -19.69
CA LEU A 166 1.84 4.54 -19.90
C LEU A 166 1.39 5.19 -18.58
N LEU A 167 0.75 4.42 -17.69
CA LEU A 167 0.41 4.91 -16.34
C LEU A 167 1.67 5.39 -15.60
N LEU A 168 2.76 4.64 -15.71
CA LEU A 168 4.05 5.02 -15.12
C LEU A 168 4.62 6.31 -15.76
N ALA A 169 4.53 6.45 -17.08
CA ALA A 169 4.97 7.66 -17.79
C ALA A 169 4.20 8.91 -17.35
N VAL A 170 2.89 8.81 -17.10
CA VAL A 170 2.08 9.91 -16.56
C VAL A 170 2.52 10.31 -15.15
N MET A 171 3.06 9.38 -14.36
CA MET A 171 3.57 9.68 -13.03
C MET A 171 4.90 10.44 -13.03
N VAL A 172 5.70 10.35 -14.10
CA VAL A 172 7.01 11.02 -14.20
C VAL A 172 6.92 12.54 -13.92
N PRO A 173 6.08 13.34 -14.60
CA PRO A 173 5.99 14.77 -14.31
C PRO A 173 5.49 15.07 -12.88
N LEU A 174 4.60 14.25 -12.34
CA LEU A 174 4.10 14.40 -10.97
C LEU A 174 5.19 14.16 -9.93
N ILE A 175 6.01 13.11 -10.15
CA ILE A 175 7.14 12.77 -9.28
C ILE A 175 8.25 13.81 -9.41
N ALA A 176 8.55 14.28 -10.63
CA ALA A 176 9.53 15.34 -10.85
C ALA A 176 9.12 16.64 -10.12
N PHE A 177 7.84 17.00 -10.17
CA PHE A 177 7.32 18.13 -9.39
C PHE A 177 7.42 17.87 -7.87
N ALA A 178 7.09 16.67 -7.40
CA ALA A 178 7.22 16.31 -5.99
C ALA A 178 8.66 16.40 -5.49
N ALA A 179 9.65 16.04 -6.31
CA ALA A 179 11.08 16.14 -6.00
C ALA A 179 11.58 17.57 -5.76
N THR A 180 10.80 18.60 -6.15
CA THR A 180 11.11 19.99 -5.79
C THR A 180 10.71 20.36 -4.36
N ARG A 181 9.97 19.49 -3.64
CA ARG A 181 9.38 19.77 -2.33
C ARG A 181 10.22 19.21 -1.18
N ASN A 182 10.26 19.93 -0.05
CA ASN A 182 11.12 19.58 1.09
C ASN A 182 10.59 18.36 1.87
N ASP A 183 9.28 18.15 1.94
CA ASP A 183 8.69 16.96 2.54
C ASP A 183 9.02 15.69 1.76
N PHE A 184 9.08 15.77 0.42
CA PHE A 184 9.52 14.67 -0.43
C PHE A 184 11.01 14.34 -0.23
N LEU A 185 11.90 15.34 -0.29
CA LEU A 185 13.35 15.14 -0.17
C LEU A 185 13.80 14.68 1.23
N ARG A 186 13.01 14.97 2.27
CA ARG A 186 13.24 14.38 3.62
C ARG A 186 12.95 12.87 3.66
N LYS A 187 12.22 12.34 2.68
CA LYS A 187 11.81 10.93 2.64
C LYS A 187 12.59 10.11 1.61
N TYR A 188 12.94 10.73 0.48
CA TYR A 188 13.54 10.08 -0.68
C TYR A 188 14.89 10.72 -1.05
N PRO A 189 15.86 9.91 -1.52
CA PRO A 189 15.79 8.46 -1.66
C PRO A 189 15.88 7.75 -0.31
N ARG A 190 15.11 6.67 -0.15
CA ARG A 190 15.18 5.83 1.04
C ARG A 190 16.51 5.13 1.15
N VAL A 191 17.28 4.94 0.08
CA VAL A 191 18.62 4.32 0.16
C VAL A 191 19.57 5.08 1.11
N GLN A 192 19.36 6.38 1.35
CA GLN A 192 20.16 7.18 2.30
C GLN A 192 20.16 6.61 3.72
N ARG A 193 19.12 5.84 4.05
CA ARG A 193 19.00 5.11 5.31
C ARG A 193 20.15 4.17 5.60
N ILE A 194 20.91 3.75 4.60
CA ILE A 194 22.04 2.86 4.77
C ILE A 194 23.37 3.49 4.37
N ASP A 195 23.45 4.82 4.17
CA ASP A 195 24.71 5.49 3.82
C ASP A 195 25.82 5.29 4.86
N PHE A 196 25.46 4.97 6.10
CA PHE A 196 26.43 4.60 7.14
C PHE A 196 27.29 3.39 6.76
N ILE A 197 26.88 2.55 5.80
CA ILE A 197 27.66 1.39 5.35
C ILE A 197 28.85 1.78 4.49
N ASP A 198 28.83 2.95 3.86
CA ASP A 198 29.86 3.41 2.92
C ASP A 198 31.24 3.52 3.59
N GLN A 199 31.27 3.70 4.92
CA GLN A 199 32.49 3.73 5.73
C GLN A 199 33.09 2.34 6.03
N TYR A 200 32.35 1.27 5.79
CA TYR A 200 32.70 -0.10 6.21
C TYR A 200 32.96 -1.04 5.03
N VAL A 201 32.78 -0.58 3.79
CA VAL A 201 32.92 -1.40 2.58
C VAL A 201 33.67 -0.64 1.50
N GLN A 202 34.44 -1.36 0.68
CA GLN A 202 35.12 -0.77 -0.47
C GLN A 202 34.15 -0.40 -1.61
N HIS A 203 33.10 -1.20 -1.80
CA HIS A 203 32.10 -1.01 -2.85
C HIS A 203 30.69 -1.07 -2.25
N ALA A 204 30.03 0.09 -2.16
CA ALA A 204 28.70 0.21 -1.56
C ALA A 204 27.56 -0.28 -2.47
N PHE A 205 27.77 -0.32 -3.79
CA PHE A 205 26.71 -0.60 -4.77
C PHE A 205 25.96 -1.92 -4.52
N PRO A 206 26.62 -3.08 -4.29
CA PRO A 206 25.90 -4.33 -4.02
C PRO A 206 25.00 -4.27 -2.78
N TRP A 207 25.44 -3.55 -1.74
CA TRP A 207 24.68 -3.38 -0.49
C TRP A 207 23.48 -2.46 -0.68
N LYS A 208 23.64 -1.37 -1.45
CA LYS A 208 22.56 -0.47 -1.83
C LYS A 208 21.55 -1.16 -2.75
N LEU A 209 22.01 -1.97 -3.71
CA LEU A 209 21.16 -2.76 -4.58
C LEU A 209 20.34 -3.79 -3.81
N LEU A 210 20.95 -4.53 -2.87
CA LEU A 210 20.24 -5.50 -2.04
C LEU A 210 19.15 -4.82 -1.18
N TYR A 211 19.45 -3.66 -0.61
CA TYR A 211 18.47 -2.85 0.12
C TYR A 211 17.32 -2.42 -0.78
N GLU A 212 17.59 -1.94 -2.00
CA GLU A 212 16.56 -1.52 -2.95
C GLU A 212 15.69 -2.69 -3.42
N LEU A 213 16.28 -3.87 -3.66
CA LEU A 213 15.54 -5.08 -3.98
C LEU A 213 14.62 -5.49 -2.81
N SER A 214 15.15 -5.44 -1.58
CA SER A 214 14.37 -5.69 -0.39
C SER A 214 13.23 -4.68 -0.20
N TYR A 215 13.50 -3.39 -0.40
CA TYR A 215 12.47 -2.36 -0.36
C TYR A 215 11.39 -2.61 -1.43
N GLY A 216 11.79 -3.06 -2.62
CA GLY A 216 10.92 -3.52 -3.69
C GLY A 216 9.95 -4.63 -3.28
N ILE A 217 10.37 -5.55 -2.40
CA ILE A 217 9.53 -6.63 -1.88
C ILE A 217 8.33 -6.11 -1.07
N ASP A 218 8.44 -4.94 -0.42
CA ASP A 218 7.30 -4.35 0.28
C ASP A 218 6.12 -4.11 -0.66
N PHE A 219 6.40 -3.68 -1.89
CA PHE A 219 5.38 -3.43 -2.91
C PHE A 219 4.69 -4.71 -3.37
N VAL A 220 5.41 -5.85 -3.41
CA VAL A 220 4.79 -7.16 -3.62
C VAL A 220 3.78 -7.46 -2.51
N THR A 221 4.15 -7.20 -1.26
CA THR A 221 3.27 -7.39 -0.10
C THR A 221 2.03 -6.52 -0.19
N ILE A 222 2.21 -5.25 -0.56
CA ILE A 222 1.13 -4.26 -0.69
C ILE A 222 0.17 -4.64 -1.81
N GLU A 223 0.68 -5.04 -2.99
CA GLU A 223 -0.17 -5.45 -4.11
C GLU A 223 -0.87 -6.79 -3.84
N LEU A 224 -0.19 -7.76 -3.23
CA LEU A 224 -0.80 -9.00 -2.79
C LEU A 224 -1.96 -8.73 -1.83
N PHE A 225 -1.77 -7.84 -0.85
CA PHE A 225 -2.77 -7.55 0.15
C PHE A 225 -3.94 -6.72 -0.39
N PHE A 226 -3.70 -5.55 -0.97
CA PHE A 226 -4.79 -4.66 -1.36
C PHE A 226 -5.47 -5.10 -2.65
N ARG A 227 -4.69 -5.43 -3.68
CA ARG A 227 -5.23 -5.74 -5.01
C ARG A 227 -5.60 -7.22 -5.08
N GLY A 228 -4.69 -8.08 -4.67
CA GLY A 228 -4.88 -9.52 -4.70
C GLY A 228 -5.94 -10.00 -3.72
N PHE A 229 -5.79 -9.65 -2.45
CA PHE A 229 -6.69 -10.11 -1.39
C PHE A 229 -7.92 -9.22 -1.26
N LEU A 230 -7.79 -7.96 -0.85
CA LEU A 230 -8.96 -7.14 -0.50
C LEU A 230 -9.89 -6.89 -1.69
N VAL A 231 -9.40 -6.36 -2.81
CA VAL A 231 -10.27 -6.10 -3.97
C VAL A 231 -10.95 -7.38 -4.44
N LEU A 232 -10.22 -8.49 -4.62
CA LEU A 232 -10.83 -9.72 -5.16
C LEU A 232 -11.73 -10.45 -4.16
N ALA A 233 -11.36 -10.50 -2.88
CA ALA A 233 -12.16 -11.15 -1.84
C ALA A 233 -13.49 -10.40 -1.62
N PHE A 234 -13.44 -9.08 -1.48
CA PHE A 234 -14.65 -8.27 -1.32
C PHE A 234 -15.48 -8.20 -2.60
N ALA A 235 -14.84 -8.23 -3.78
CA ALA A 235 -15.55 -8.31 -5.06
C ALA A 235 -16.42 -9.56 -5.21
N ARG A 236 -16.10 -10.67 -4.52
CA ARG A 236 -16.96 -11.86 -4.51
C ARG A 236 -18.31 -11.61 -3.86
N PHE A 237 -18.37 -10.69 -2.89
CA PHE A 237 -19.58 -10.41 -2.12
C PHE A 237 -20.31 -9.15 -2.60
N ALA A 238 -19.56 -8.13 -3.04
CA ALA A 238 -20.08 -6.80 -3.34
C ALA A 238 -19.69 -6.31 -4.75
N GLY A 239 -19.07 -7.15 -5.58
CA GLY A 239 -18.64 -6.77 -6.93
C GLY A 239 -17.74 -5.54 -6.93
N LYS A 240 -17.99 -4.63 -7.87
CA LYS A 240 -17.25 -3.37 -8.04
C LYS A 240 -17.31 -2.45 -6.82
N HIS A 241 -18.30 -2.59 -5.92
CA HIS A 241 -18.45 -1.75 -4.74
C HIS A 241 -17.28 -1.93 -3.75
N ALA A 242 -16.49 -3.00 -3.89
CA ALA A 242 -15.27 -3.23 -3.12
C ALA A 242 -14.17 -2.19 -3.38
N ILE A 243 -14.11 -1.59 -4.58
CA ILE A 243 -12.95 -0.79 -5.01
C ILE A 243 -12.79 0.46 -4.15
N LEU A 244 -13.88 1.19 -3.88
CA LEU A 244 -13.82 2.47 -3.19
C LEU A 244 -13.48 2.34 -1.68
N PRO A 245 -14.10 1.43 -0.90
CA PRO A 245 -13.69 1.20 0.49
C PRO A 245 -12.24 0.70 0.60
N VAL A 246 -11.82 -0.18 -0.30
CA VAL A 246 -10.43 -0.67 -0.32
C VAL A 246 -9.45 0.46 -0.67
N ALA A 247 -9.82 1.38 -1.57
CA ALA A 247 -9.01 2.56 -1.85
C ALA A 247 -8.91 3.52 -0.64
N ALA A 248 -9.99 3.69 0.12
CA ALA A 248 -9.97 4.48 1.35
C ALA A 248 -9.03 3.86 2.40
N PHE A 249 -9.11 2.55 2.60
CA PHE A 249 -8.17 1.83 3.47
C PHE A 249 -6.72 1.97 2.95
N TYR A 250 -6.50 1.78 1.65
CA TYR A 250 -5.18 1.96 1.04
C TYR A 250 -4.61 3.37 1.25
N CYS A 251 -5.45 4.41 1.25
CA CYS A 251 -5.02 5.77 1.58
C CYS A 251 -4.58 5.90 3.04
N SER A 252 -5.30 5.29 3.98
CA SER A 252 -4.97 5.39 5.41
C SER A 252 -3.59 4.82 5.78
N ILE A 253 -3.08 3.85 5.03
CA ILE A 253 -1.71 3.32 5.25
C ILE A 253 -0.60 4.25 4.74
N HIS A 254 -0.96 5.33 4.02
CA HIS A 254 -0.06 6.38 3.57
C HIS A 254 -0.01 7.57 4.55
N PHE A 255 -0.74 7.50 5.65
CA PHE A 255 -0.68 8.52 6.69
C PHE A 255 0.76 8.64 7.23
N GLY A 256 1.27 9.87 7.30
CA GLY A 256 2.65 10.16 7.68
C GLY A 256 3.67 10.10 6.54
N LYS A 257 3.26 9.78 5.30
CA LYS A 257 4.05 9.99 4.09
C LYS A 257 3.93 11.45 3.60
N PRO A 258 4.70 11.91 2.59
CA PRO A 258 4.48 13.21 1.97
C PRO A 258 3.00 13.39 1.56
N LEU A 259 2.44 14.58 1.77
CA LEU A 259 0.99 14.80 1.66
C LEU A 259 0.45 14.44 0.26
N PHE A 260 1.20 14.82 -0.79
CA PHE A 260 0.85 14.48 -2.17
C PHE A 260 0.86 12.97 -2.43
N GLU A 261 1.80 12.22 -1.84
CA GLU A 261 1.81 10.75 -1.92
C GLU A 261 0.56 10.16 -1.25
N CYS A 262 0.17 10.70 -0.09
CA CYS A 262 -1.03 10.26 0.62
C CYS A 262 -2.32 10.51 -0.18
N ILE A 263 -2.50 11.73 -0.69
CA ILE A 263 -3.70 12.09 -1.48
C ILE A 263 -3.77 11.25 -2.76
N THR A 264 -2.67 11.17 -3.51
CA THR A 264 -2.64 10.41 -4.78
C THR A 264 -2.80 8.91 -4.58
N SER A 265 -2.43 8.37 -3.42
CA SER A 265 -2.64 6.95 -3.09
C SER A 265 -4.11 6.56 -3.13
N PHE A 266 -5.05 7.43 -2.72
CA PHE A 266 -6.49 7.14 -2.81
C PHE A 266 -6.93 6.92 -4.26
N PHE A 267 -6.54 7.83 -5.15
CA PHE A 267 -6.86 7.72 -6.58
C PHE A 267 -6.13 6.55 -7.25
N GLY A 268 -4.86 6.30 -6.90
CA GLY A 268 -4.14 5.11 -7.34
C GLY A 268 -4.78 3.80 -6.86
N GLY A 269 -5.37 3.81 -5.65
CA GLY A 269 -6.21 2.75 -5.11
C GLY A 269 -7.40 2.44 -6.01
N ILE A 270 -8.13 3.48 -6.40
CA ILE A 270 -9.31 3.36 -7.29
C ILE A 270 -8.89 2.85 -8.68
N ILE A 271 -7.87 3.46 -9.29
CA ILE A 271 -7.42 3.13 -10.64
C ILE A 271 -6.96 1.68 -10.73
N LEU A 272 -6.02 1.28 -9.85
CA LEU A 272 -5.48 -0.08 -9.87
C LEU A 272 -6.51 -1.10 -9.38
N GLY A 273 -7.41 -0.73 -8.46
CA GLY A 273 -8.51 -1.57 -8.03
C GLY A 273 -9.48 -1.90 -9.17
N ALA A 274 -9.85 -0.91 -9.98
CA ALA A 274 -10.67 -1.12 -11.17
C ALA A 274 -9.98 -2.02 -12.20
N VAL A 275 -8.67 -1.87 -12.41
CA VAL A 275 -7.92 -2.75 -13.31
C VAL A 275 -7.93 -4.19 -12.78
N VAL A 276 -7.55 -4.40 -11.52
CA VAL A 276 -7.44 -5.74 -10.92
C VAL A 276 -8.79 -6.45 -10.81
N TYR A 277 -9.87 -5.70 -10.57
CA TYR A 277 -11.23 -6.24 -10.61
C TYR A 277 -11.56 -6.93 -11.94
N ASN A 278 -11.08 -6.36 -13.06
CA ASN A 278 -11.32 -6.89 -14.39
C ASN A 278 -10.27 -7.94 -14.81
N THR A 279 -8.99 -7.69 -14.54
CA THR A 279 -7.89 -8.57 -14.99
C THR A 279 -7.64 -9.75 -14.06
N ARG A 280 -8.11 -9.68 -12.81
CA ARG A 280 -7.82 -10.65 -11.74
C ARG A 280 -6.32 -10.91 -11.58
N SER A 281 -5.48 -9.90 -11.85
CA SER A 281 -4.02 -10.03 -11.86
C SER A 281 -3.34 -8.86 -11.18
N ILE A 282 -2.45 -9.12 -10.21
CA ILE A 282 -1.73 -8.09 -9.47
C ILE A 282 -0.49 -7.55 -10.19
N TRP A 283 0.02 -8.24 -11.21
CA TRP A 283 1.30 -7.91 -11.86
C TRP A 283 1.33 -6.52 -12.48
N GLY A 284 0.19 -6.09 -13.04
CA GLY A 284 0.06 -4.74 -13.57
C GLY A 284 0.18 -3.67 -12.50
N GLY A 285 -0.51 -3.86 -11.37
CA GLY A 285 -0.38 -2.99 -10.20
C GLY A 285 1.05 -2.99 -9.66
N LEU A 286 1.69 -4.16 -9.58
CA LEU A 286 3.06 -4.31 -9.12
C LEU A 286 4.06 -3.55 -9.98
N ILE A 287 3.96 -3.64 -11.31
CA ILE A 287 4.86 -2.91 -12.22
C ILE A 287 4.69 -1.40 -12.05
N VAL A 288 3.45 -0.90 -11.96
CA VAL A 288 3.19 0.53 -11.76
C VAL A 288 3.72 0.98 -10.40
N HIS A 289 3.43 0.22 -9.33
CA HIS A 289 3.76 0.63 -7.97
C HIS A 289 5.28 0.58 -7.72
N LEU A 290 5.94 -0.50 -8.13
CA LEU A 290 7.40 -0.62 -8.06
C LEU A 290 8.10 0.40 -8.95
N GLY A 291 7.56 0.63 -10.15
CA GLY A 291 8.05 1.69 -11.03
C GLY A 291 7.96 3.08 -10.40
N ILE A 292 6.82 3.42 -9.79
CA ILE A 292 6.65 4.70 -9.07
C ILE A 292 7.65 4.78 -7.90
N ALA A 293 7.83 3.70 -7.15
CA ALA A 293 8.76 3.64 -6.03
C ALA A 293 10.20 3.97 -6.45
N TRP A 294 10.71 3.29 -7.48
CA TRP A 294 12.06 3.54 -7.99
C TRP A 294 12.20 4.87 -8.72
N LEU A 295 11.15 5.37 -9.38
CA LEU A 295 11.13 6.74 -9.89
C LEU A 295 11.24 7.77 -8.75
N MET A 296 10.62 7.52 -7.60
CA MET A 296 10.76 8.40 -6.44
C MET A 296 12.16 8.35 -5.83
N GLU A 297 12.80 7.18 -5.78
CA GLU A 297 14.22 7.05 -5.38
C GLU A 297 15.12 7.86 -6.33
N LEU A 298 14.98 7.67 -7.64
CA LEU A 298 15.75 8.40 -8.65
C LEU A 298 15.50 9.92 -8.58
N ALA A 299 14.24 10.34 -8.50
CA ALA A 299 13.88 11.75 -8.45
C ALA A 299 14.34 12.40 -7.13
N GLY A 300 14.30 11.67 -6.02
CA GLY A 300 14.86 12.12 -4.75
C GLY A 300 16.36 12.36 -4.88
N TYR A 301 17.10 11.40 -5.45
CA TYR A 301 18.54 11.54 -5.68
C TYR A 301 18.87 12.76 -6.55
N LEU A 302 18.19 12.93 -7.69
CA LEU A 302 18.36 14.09 -8.57
C LEU A 302 17.95 15.41 -7.90
N GLY A 303 16.91 15.39 -7.06
CA GLY A 303 16.43 16.55 -6.34
C GLY A 303 17.40 17.05 -5.26
N HIS A 304 18.11 16.15 -4.57
CA HIS A 304 19.20 16.52 -3.65
C HIS A 304 20.35 17.20 -4.40
N ILE A 305 20.79 16.63 -5.52
CA ILE A 305 21.82 17.24 -6.39
C ILE A 305 21.39 18.65 -6.83
N TYR A 306 20.16 18.80 -7.30
CA TYR A 306 19.64 20.09 -7.77
C TYR A 306 19.59 21.16 -6.67
N LYS A 307 19.32 20.77 -5.41
CA LYS A 307 19.26 21.70 -4.28
C LYS A 307 20.59 21.89 -3.54
N GLY A 308 21.63 21.13 -3.90
CA GLY A 308 22.89 21.12 -3.16
C GLY A 308 22.73 20.60 -1.72
N LEU A 309 21.85 19.61 -1.53
CA LEU A 309 21.60 18.93 -0.25
C LEU A 309 22.39 17.62 -0.15
#